data_AF-A0A519ZJ69-F1
#
_entry.id   AF-A0A519ZJ69-F1
#
_cell.length_a   1.000
_cell.length_b   1.000
_cell.length_c   1.000
_cell.angle_alpha   90.00
_cell.angle_beta   90.00
_cell.angle_gamma   90.00
#
_symmetry.space_group_name_H-M   'P 1'
#
loop_
_entity.id
_entity.type
_entity.pdbx_description
1 polymer ?
#
loop_
_entity_poly.entity_id
_entity_poly.type
_entity_poly.pdbx_seq_one_letter_code
_entity_poly.pdbx_strand_id
1 'polypeptide(L)'
;PGVQVEGDLNARPIAIPTLPGSLEILQEQLQAMLEKINKLPVERIAGNLDGNLIELRKGLMQFNSRTLPGVQSTLADVSKTLQSASATLAEDSPQREKLSETLDELGRMSRSLRDLSDYLGRNPEALIRGRPSNAPPIDLQGPPRN
;
A
#
# COMPACT_ATOMS: atom_id res chain seq x y z
N PRO A 1 -26.33 41.69 -77.19
CA PRO A 1 -27.26 41.99 -76.07
C PRO A 1 -26.58 41.66 -74.74
N GLY A 2 -26.21 42.70 -73.99
CA GLY A 2 -25.55 42.56 -72.71
C GLY A 2 -26.50 42.28 -71.56
N VAL A 3 -25.93 41.88 -70.43
CA VAL A 3 -26.47 42.15 -69.11
C VAL A 3 -25.29 42.42 -68.19
N GLN A 4 -25.08 43.70 -67.86
CA GLN A 4 -24.23 44.10 -66.74
C GLN A 4 -25.01 43.80 -65.46
N VAL A 5 -24.38 43.10 -64.53
CA VAL A 5 -24.87 43.01 -63.15
C VAL A 5 -23.98 43.94 -62.34
N GLU A 6 -24.48 45.14 -62.07
CA GLU A 6 -23.86 46.08 -61.14
C GLU A 6 -23.92 45.45 -59.74
N GLY A 7 -22.79 44.90 -59.30
CA GLY A 7 -22.60 44.46 -57.92
C GLY A 7 -22.46 45.68 -57.02
N ASP A 8 -23.46 45.90 -56.17
CA ASP A 8 -23.47 46.92 -55.14
C ASP A 8 -22.23 46.78 -54.23
N LEU A 9 -21.37 47.81 -54.23
CA LEU A 9 -20.09 47.84 -53.51
C LEU A 9 -20.24 48.30 -52.04
N ASN A 10 -21.46 48.47 -51.52
CA ASN A 10 -21.71 48.92 -50.15
C ASN A 10 -22.19 47.82 -49.19
N ALA A 11 -22.14 46.55 -49.61
CA ALA A 11 -22.38 45.43 -48.70
C ALA A 11 -21.21 45.31 -47.70
N ARG A 12 -21.40 45.86 -46.49
CA ARG A 12 -20.48 45.68 -45.35
C ARG A 12 -20.25 44.17 -45.17
N PRO A 13 -19.01 43.66 -45.25
CA PRO A 13 -18.77 42.24 -45.18
C PRO A 13 -19.21 41.72 -43.81
N ILE A 14 -20.20 40.83 -43.80
CA ILE A 14 -20.63 40.10 -42.62
C ILE A 14 -19.48 39.15 -42.29
N ALA A 15 -18.72 39.46 -41.25
CA ALA A 15 -17.68 38.57 -40.74
C ALA A 15 -18.37 37.37 -40.06
N ILE A 16 -18.41 36.24 -40.75
CA ILE A 16 -18.84 34.97 -40.14
C ILE A 16 -17.67 34.49 -39.27
N PRO A 17 -17.83 34.34 -37.95
CA PRO A 17 -16.79 33.78 -37.10
C PRO A 17 -16.61 32.32 -37.50
N THR A 18 -15.51 31.99 -38.18
CA THR A 18 -15.17 30.60 -38.43
C THR A 18 -14.73 29.98 -37.12
N LEU A 19 -15.34 28.86 -36.76
CA LEU A 19 -14.79 27.99 -35.72
C LEU A 19 -13.41 27.49 -36.20
N PRO A 20 -12.39 27.45 -35.33
CA PRO A 20 -11.10 26.90 -35.70
C PRO A 20 -11.26 25.47 -36.22
N GLY A 21 -10.50 25.13 -37.26
CA GLY A 21 -10.53 23.81 -37.88
C GLY A 21 -10.08 22.72 -36.91
N SER A 22 -10.54 21.48 -37.14
CA SER A 22 -10.18 20.34 -36.30
C SER A 22 -8.67 20.05 -36.29
N LEU A 23 -7.95 20.39 -37.36
CA LEU A 23 -6.50 20.21 -37.47
C LEU A 23 -5.72 21.23 -36.63
N GLU A 24 -6.14 22.49 -36.63
CA GLU A 24 -5.59 23.52 -35.76
C GLU A 24 -5.81 23.15 -34.28
N ILE A 25 -7.01 22.69 -33.92
CA ILE A 25 -7.33 22.22 -32.57
C ILE A 25 -6.42 21.03 -32.16
N LEU A 26 -6.15 20.09 -33.07
CA LEU A 26 -5.25 18.96 -32.80
C LEU A 26 -3.79 19.42 -32.63
N GLN A 27 -3.35 20.41 -33.40
CA GLN A 27 -2.00 20.98 -33.27
C GLN A 27 -1.82 21.67 -31.91
N GLU A 28 -2.80 22.47 -31.49
CA GLU A 28 -2.82 23.11 -30.17
C GLU A 28 -2.80 22.07 -29.04
N GLN A 29 -3.58 20.99 -29.15
CA GLN A 29 -3.60 19.91 -28.17
C GLN A 29 -2.27 19.16 -28.09
N LEU A 30 -1.63 18.88 -29.23
CA LEU A 30 -0.32 18.21 -29.26
C LEU A 30 0.76 19.10 -28.62
N GLN A 31 0.79 20.39 -28.93
CA GLN A 31 1.71 21.35 -28.33
C GLN A 31 1.47 21.45 -26.81
N ALA A 32 0.21 21.54 -26.38
CA ALA A 32 -0.14 21.57 -24.97
C ALA A 32 0.27 20.29 -24.21
N MET A 33 0.14 19.11 -24.84
CA MET A 33 0.61 17.85 -24.27
C MET A 33 2.13 17.81 -24.17
N LEU A 34 2.85 18.25 -25.19
CA LEU A 34 4.31 18.30 -25.20
C LEU A 34 4.84 19.28 -24.14
N GLU A 35 4.19 20.44 -23.98
CA GLU A 35 4.48 21.35 -22.88
C GLU A 35 4.23 20.72 -21.51
N LYS A 36 3.12 20.01 -21.33
CA LYS A 36 2.80 19.32 -20.06
C LYS A 36 3.84 18.26 -19.73
N ILE A 37 4.26 17.46 -20.71
CA ILE A 37 5.30 16.44 -20.56
C ILE A 37 6.64 17.07 -20.19
N ASN A 38 7.04 18.14 -20.89
CA ASN A 38 8.28 18.87 -20.59
C ASN A 38 8.25 19.57 -19.22
N LYS A 39 7.06 19.91 -18.73
CA LYS A 39 6.85 20.50 -17.39
C LYS A 39 6.75 19.43 -16.28
N LEU A 40 6.78 18.14 -16.60
CA LEU A 40 6.79 17.09 -15.58
C LEU A 40 8.14 17.11 -14.85
N PRO A 41 8.16 17.32 -13.51
CA PRO A 41 9.40 17.36 -12.75
C PRO A 41 9.83 15.93 -12.38
N VAL A 42 10.25 15.14 -13.37
CA VAL A 42 10.59 13.72 -13.21
C VAL A 42 11.69 13.54 -12.16
N GLU A 43 12.72 14.40 -12.15
CA GLU A 43 13.81 14.37 -11.19
C GLU A 43 13.31 14.59 -9.75
N ARG A 44 12.35 15.51 -9.57
CA ARG A 44 11.75 15.77 -8.26
C ARG A 44 10.91 14.58 -7.79
N ILE A 45 10.14 13.98 -8.69
CA ILE A 45 9.32 12.79 -8.39
C ILE A 45 10.23 11.63 -8.00
N ALA A 46 11.28 11.37 -8.78
CA ALA A 46 12.26 10.33 -8.50
C ALA A 46 12.97 10.58 -7.17
N GLY A 47 13.43 11.80 -6.91
CA GLY A 47 14.08 12.17 -5.64
C GLY A 47 13.15 12.03 -4.43
N ASN A 48 11.89 12.45 -4.54
CA ASN A 48 10.91 12.28 -3.47
C ASN A 48 10.60 10.80 -3.21
N LEU A 49 10.48 9.98 -4.26
CA LEU A 49 10.28 8.53 -4.12
C LEU A 49 11.45 7.88 -3.40
N ASP A 50 12.68 8.17 -3.82
CA ASP A 50 13.89 7.63 -3.20
C ASP A 50 13.99 8.01 -1.72
N GLY A 51 13.78 9.30 -1.41
CA GLY A 51 13.75 9.79 -0.03
C GLY A 51 12.68 9.10 0.83
N ASN A 52 11.46 8.94 0.29
CA ASN A 52 10.38 8.26 1.00
C ASN A 52 10.68 6.78 1.25
N LEU A 53 11.30 6.09 0.29
CA LEU A 53 11.70 4.69 0.44
C LEU A 53 12.79 4.52 1.49
N ILE A 54 13.75 5.45 1.55
CA ILE A 54 14.79 5.48 2.58
C ILE A 54 14.18 5.68 3.97
N GLU A 55 13.29 6.66 4.14
CA GLU A 55 12.65 6.92 5.43
C GLU A 55 11.73 5.76 5.87
N LEU A 56 10.99 5.17 4.92
CA LEU A 56 10.21 3.96 5.19
C LEU A 56 11.12 2.83 5.68
N ARG A 57 12.24 2.56 4.99
CA ARG A 57 13.20 1.53 5.40
C ARG A 57 13.73 1.78 6.82
N LYS A 58 14.05 3.03 7.17
CA LYS A 58 14.47 3.41 8.53
C LYS A 58 13.37 3.15 9.55
N GLY A 59 12.13 3.54 9.27
CA GLY A 59 10.98 3.30 10.14
C GLY A 59 10.76 1.81 10.40
N LEU A 60 10.89 0.98 9.37
CA LEU A 60 10.77 -0.47 9.46
C LEU A 60 11.91 -1.08 10.31
N MET A 61 13.14 -0.62 10.12
CA MET A 61 14.26 -1.04 10.97
C MET A 61 14.04 -0.66 12.44
N GLN A 62 13.51 0.54 12.70
CA GLN A 62 13.21 0.99 14.05
C GLN A 62 12.10 0.16 14.70
N PHE A 63 11.03 -0.12 13.96
CA PHE A 63 9.97 -1.02 14.40
C PHE A 63 10.48 -2.42 14.75
N ASN A 64 11.32 -3.00 13.87
CA ASN A 64 11.95 -4.30 14.10
C ASN A 64 12.87 -4.31 15.34
N SER A 65 13.62 -3.24 15.57
CA SER A 65 14.59 -3.16 16.68
C SER A 65 13.98 -2.77 18.03
N ARG A 66 12.84 -2.07 18.06
CA ARG A 66 12.27 -1.52 19.30
C ARG A 66 10.88 -2.04 19.64
N THR A 67 10.01 -2.18 18.64
CA THR A 67 8.61 -2.53 18.88
C THR A 67 8.43 -4.04 18.93
N LEU A 68 8.99 -4.78 17.97
CA LEU A 68 8.86 -6.25 17.93
C LEU A 68 9.39 -6.95 19.19
N PRO A 69 10.56 -6.60 19.76
CA PRO A 69 11.02 -7.21 21.01
C PRO A 69 10.09 -6.91 22.18
N GLY A 70 9.52 -5.70 22.24
CA GLY A 70 8.54 -5.33 23.26
C GLY A 70 7.28 -6.19 23.21
N VAL A 71 6.72 -6.38 22.01
CA VAL A 71 5.55 -7.25 21.81
C VAL A 71 5.84 -8.69 22.24
N GLN A 72 7.02 -9.22 21.88
CA GLN A 72 7.43 -10.57 22.31
C GLN A 72 7.56 -10.69 23.82
N SER A 73 8.13 -9.68 24.49
CA SER A 73 8.22 -9.64 25.95
C SER A 73 6.84 -9.61 26.59
N THR A 74 5.95 -8.74 26.10
CA THR A 74 4.58 -8.64 26.64
C THR A 74 3.83 -9.97 26.50
N LEU A 75 3.93 -10.66 25.36
CA LEU A 75 3.30 -11.97 25.18
C LEU A 75 3.87 -13.02 26.15
N ALA A 76 5.18 -12.99 26.41
CA ALA A 76 5.81 -13.87 27.39
C ALA A 76 5.31 -13.58 28.82
N ASP A 77 5.19 -12.32 29.19
CA ASP A 77 4.69 -11.89 30.51
C ASP A 77 3.22 -12.28 30.72
N VAL A 78 2.38 -12.10 29.69
CA VAL A 78 0.98 -12.55 29.69
C VAL A 78 0.92 -14.07 29.86
N SER A 79 1.71 -14.83 29.09
CA SER A 79 1.76 -16.29 29.21
C SER A 79 2.12 -16.73 30.62
N LYS A 80 3.13 -16.09 31.24
CA LYS A 80 3.56 -16.39 32.60
C LYS A 80 2.48 -16.07 33.64
N THR A 81 1.77 -14.95 33.46
CA THR A 81 0.67 -14.54 34.33
C THR A 81 -0.48 -15.53 34.28
N LEU A 82 -0.89 -15.95 33.07
CA LEU A 82 -1.94 -16.95 32.87
C LEU A 82 -1.54 -18.33 33.42
N GLN A 83 -0.28 -18.74 33.27
CA GLN A 83 0.22 -19.97 33.87
C GLN A 83 0.19 -19.93 35.40
N SER A 84 0.51 -18.77 35.99
CA SER A 84 0.46 -18.55 37.43
C SER A 84 -0.98 -18.60 37.94
N ALA A 85 -1.92 -17.99 37.22
CA ALA A 85 -3.35 -18.08 37.52
C ALA A 85 -3.85 -19.53 37.43
N SER A 86 -3.42 -20.29 36.42
CA SER A 86 -3.78 -21.71 36.25
C SER A 86 -3.35 -22.58 37.43
N ALA A 87 -2.17 -22.30 38.00
CA ALA A 87 -1.65 -23.01 39.18
C ALA A 87 -2.46 -22.75 40.47
N THR A 88 -3.25 -21.67 40.53
CA THR A 88 -4.14 -21.38 41.67
C THR A 88 -5.51 -22.07 41.58
N LEU A 89 -5.84 -22.63 40.40
CA LEU A 89 -7.11 -23.31 40.16
C LEU A 89 -6.99 -24.81 40.47
N ALA A 90 -8.09 -25.40 40.94
CA ALA A 90 -8.17 -26.85 41.17
C ALA A 90 -7.92 -27.63 39.88
N GLU A 91 -7.23 -28.77 39.99
CA GLU A 91 -6.77 -29.59 38.87
C GLU A 91 -7.91 -30.00 37.92
N ASP A 92 -9.07 -30.36 38.46
CA ASP A 92 -10.24 -30.81 37.69
C ASP A 92 -11.29 -29.70 37.47
N SER A 93 -10.90 -28.42 37.57
CA SER A 93 -11.84 -27.32 37.39
C SER A 93 -12.05 -26.97 35.90
N PRO A 94 -13.31 -26.77 35.44
CA PRO A 94 -13.59 -26.33 34.07
C PRO A 94 -12.91 -25.00 33.69
N GLN A 95 -12.60 -24.16 34.68
CA GLN A 95 -11.87 -22.90 34.49
C GLN A 95 -10.40 -23.14 34.12
N ARG A 96 -9.76 -24.15 34.72
CA ARG A 96 -8.37 -24.52 34.42
C ARG A 96 -8.24 -25.11 33.02
N GLU A 97 -9.19 -25.94 32.60
CA GLU A 97 -9.25 -26.50 31.24
C GLU A 97 -9.31 -25.39 30.19
N LYS A 98 -10.28 -24.46 30.32
CA LYS A 98 -10.39 -23.28 29.42
C LYS A 98 -9.14 -22.41 29.38
N LEU A 99 -8.49 -22.24 30.53
CA LEU A 99 -7.26 -21.46 30.61
C LEU A 99 -6.09 -22.20 29.93
N SER A 100 -6.04 -23.52 30.03
CA SER A 100 -5.08 -24.35 29.30
C SER A 100 -5.27 -24.23 27.78
N GLU A 101 -6.53 -24.28 27.30
CA GLU A 101 -6.85 -24.04 25.89
C GLU A 101 -6.41 -22.65 25.43
N THR A 102 -6.60 -21.64 26.28
CA THR A 102 -6.19 -20.25 26.00
C THR A 102 -4.67 -20.13 25.92
N LEU A 103 -3.94 -20.79 26.82
CA LEU A 103 -2.47 -20.84 26.80
C LEU A 103 -1.95 -21.53 25.53
N ASP A 104 -2.61 -22.60 25.10
CA ASP A 104 -2.31 -23.30 23.85
C ASP A 104 -2.50 -22.41 22.62
N GLU A 105 -3.60 -21.66 22.57
CA GLU A 105 -3.87 -20.70 21.49
C GLU A 105 -2.87 -19.53 21.51
N LEU A 106 -2.57 -18.99 22.69
CA LEU A 106 -1.54 -17.96 22.86
C LEU A 106 -0.16 -18.46 22.39
N GLY A 107 0.17 -19.72 22.66
CA GLY A 107 1.40 -20.36 22.18
C GLY A 107 1.43 -20.53 20.65
N ARG A 108 0.30 -20.85 20.01
CA ARG A 108 0.18 -20.86 18.54
C ARG A 108 0.35 -19.46 17.95
N MET A 109 -0.32 -18.46 18.52
CA MET A 109 -0.21 -17.07 18.11
C MET A 109 1.22 -16.54 18.25
N SER A 110 1.88 -16.80 19.38
CA SER A 110 3.27 -16.37 19.64
C SER A 110 4.25 -16.95 18.60
N ARG A 111 4.09 -18.23 18.24
CA ARG A 111 4.88 -18.85 17.16
C ARG A 111 4.62 -18.20 15.81
N SER A 112 3.36 -18.02 15.43
CA SER A 112 2.98 -17.34 14.17
C SER A 112 3.55 -15.92 14.08
N LEU A 113 3.51 -15.16 15.17
CA LEU A 113 4.10 -13.83 15.24
C LEU A 113 5.63 -13.87 15.11
N ARG A 114 6.29 -14.87 15.71
CA ARG A 114 7.73 -15.07 15.55
C ARG A 114 8.09 -15.40 14.10
N ASP A 115 7.38 -16.33 13.48
CA ASP A 115 7.62 -16.71 12.08
C ASP A 115 7.45 -15.51 11.14
N LEU A 116 6.40 -14.70 11.38
CA LEU A 116 6.21 -13.43 10.68
C LEU A 116 7.37 -12.46 10.94
N SER A 117 7.80 -12.30 12.19
CA SER A 117 8.89 -11.40 12.56
C SER A 117 10.22 -11.82 11.92
N ASP A 118 10.53 -13.12 11.94
CA ASP A 118 11.72 -13.69 11.31
C ASP A 118 11.67 -13.53 9.79
N TYR A 119 10.50 -13.75 9.18
CA TYR A 119 10.29 -13.52 7.75
C TYR A 119 10.52 -12.05 7.37
N LEU A 120 9.95 -11.11 8.13
CA LEU A 120 10.10 -9.68 7.91
C LEU A 120 11.54 -9.19 8.18
N GLY A 121 12.22 -9.77 9.17
CA GLY A 121 13.62 -9.47 9.46
C GLY A 121 14.56 -9.91 8.33
N ARG A 122 14.22 -11.01 7.64
CA ARG A 122 14.98 -11.53 6.48
C ARG A 122 14.57 -10.88 5.15
N ASN A 123 13.33 -10.39 5.03
CA ASN A 123 12.75 -9.86 3.78
C ASN A 123 12.07 -8.49 4.03
N PRO A 124 12.81 -7.43 4.38
CA PRO A 124 12.23 -6.11 4.63
C PRO A 124 11.51 -5.52 3.41
N GLU A 125 11.91 -5.91 2.20
CA GLU A 125 11.26 -5.52 0.94
C GLU A 125 9.83 -6.04 0.79
N ALA A 126 9.45 -7.08 1.54
CA ALA A 126 8.09 -7.63 1.51
C ALA A 126 7.04 -6.63 2.03
N LEU A 127 7.45 -5.66 2.86
CA LEU A 127 6.55 -4.61 3.36
C LEU A 127 6.26 -3.54 2.31
N ILE A 128 7.23 -3.27 1.45
CA ILE A 128 7.10 -2.29 0.36
C ILE A 128 6.38 -2.93 -0.83
N ARG A 129 6.77 -4.17 -1.17
CA ARG A 129 6.18 -4.92 -2.28
C ARG A 129 4.80 -5.48 -1.96
N GLY A 130 4.48 -5.60 -0.67
CA GLY A 130 3.30 -6.32 -0.21
C GLY A 130 3.41 -7.83 -0.41
N ARG A 131 2.32 -8.54 -0.10
CA ARG A 131 2.24 -9.99 -0.30
C ARG A 131 2.23 -10.31 -1.80
N PRO A 132 3.11 -11.21 -2.30
CA PRO A 132 3.07 -11.60 -3.70
C PRO A 132 1.75 -12.33 -3.99
N SER A 133 1.13 -12.08 -5.14
CA SER A 133 -0.19 -12.59 -5.51
C SER A 133 -0.29 -14.13 -5.53
N ASN A 134 0.85 -14.83 -5.58
CA ASN A 134 0.96 -16.29 -5.56
C ASN A 134 1.58 -16.83 -4.26
N ALA A 135 1.61 -16.07 -3.16
CA ALA A 135 2.01 -16.61 -1.87
C ALA A 135 1.00 -17.69 -1.43
N PRO A 136 1.44 -18.94 -1.14
CA PRO A 136 0.54 -19.93 -0.58
C PRO A 136 -0.14 -19.38 0.69
N PRO A 137 -1.38 -19.80 1.01
CA PRO A 137 -1.97 -19.52 2.31
C PRO A 137 -0.96 -19.86 3.41
N ILE A 138 -0.84 -18.99 4.42
CA ILE A 138 -0.06 -19.35 5.60
C ILE A 138 -0.78 -20.56 6.19
N ASP A 139 -0.19 -21.74 6.05
CA ASP A 139 -0.73 -22.97 6.60
C ASP A 139 -0.57 -22.90 8.12
N LEU A 140 -1.64 -22.51 8.80
CA LEU A 140 -1.74 -22.51 10.26
C LEU A 140 -2.02 -23.93 10.80
N GLN A 141 -1.90 -24.97 9.96
CA GLN A 141 -2.07 -26.35 10.40
C GLN A 141 -0.80 -26.79 11.15
N GLY A 142 -0.93 -26.86 12.48
CA GLY A 142 0.05 -27.49 13.35
C GLY A 142 0.34 -28.94 12.92
N PRO A 143 1.46 -29.51 13.39
CA PRO A 143 1.91 -30.84 12.96
C PRO A 143 0.80 -31.88 13.17
N PRO A 144 0.67 -32.87 12.27
CA PRO A 144 -0.30 -33.95 12.43
C PRO A 144 -0.05 -34.64 13.76
N ARG A 145 -1.11 -34.77 14.56
CA ARG A 145 -1.11 -35.57 15.77
C ARG A 145 -0.98 -37.04 15.34
N ASN A 146 0.16 -37.65 15.63
CA ASN A 146 0.35 -39.10 15.61
C ASN A 146 -0.11 -39.69 16.94
#